data_AF-A0A2L2T704-F1
#
_entry.id   AF-A0A2L2T704-F1
#
_cell.length_a   1.000
_cell.length_b   1.000
_cell.length_c   1.000
_cell.angle_alpha   90.00
_cell.angle_beta   90.00
_cell.angle_gamma   90.00
#
_symmetry.space_group_name_H-M   'P 1'
#
loop_
_entity.id
_entity.type
_entity.pdbx_description
1 polymer ?
#
loop_
_entity_poly.entity_id
_entity_poly.type
_entity_poly.pdbx_seq_one_letter_code
_entity_poly.pdbx_strand_id
1 'polypeptide(L)'
;MNAQKPAEKTREQSIAEFDARTKTIQQDHPDVDFKSTVIEPTMNLMFDIKENLKEDDREKHEKLITLMLQNTTDPEKAEKYLWEARNYLKPHPEVLKQFDDIYINKRPVSVMISQLHDAINAKPSPLKET
;
A
#
# COMPACT_ATOMS: atom_id res chain seq x y z
N MET A 1 3.19 -15.98 -31.50
CA MET A 1 2.24 -14.96 -30.99
C MET A 1 3.00 -14.13 -29.97
N ASN A 2 3.33 -12.87 -30.30
CA ASN A 2 3.92 -11.96 -29.33
C ASN A 2 2.81 -11.56 -28.36
N ALA A 3 2.85 -12.10 -27.14
CA ALA A 3 2.04 -11.57 -26.05
C ALA A 3 2.52 -10.14 -25.80
N GLN A 4 1.80 -9.18 -26.37
CA GLN A 4 1.98 -7.77 -26.12
C GLN A 4 1.81 -7.61 -24.60
N LYS A 5 2.90 -7.39 -23.87
CA LYS A 5 2.83 -7.06 -22.44
C LYS A 5 1.77 -5.97 -22.31
N PRO A 6 0.80 -6.09 -21.40
CA PRO A 6 -0.16 -5.02 -21.16
C PRO A 6 0.63 -3.72 -20.99
N ALA A 7 0.23 -2.67 -21.69
CA ALA A 7 0.85 -1.37 -21.52
C ALA A 7 0.86 -1.04 -20.02
N GLU A 8 2.03 -0.69 -19.48
CA GLU A 8 2.11 -0.32 -18.07
C GLU A 8 1.20 0.87 -17.85
N LYS A 9 0.27 0.73 -16.90
CA LYS A 9 -0.70 1.79 -16.59
C LYS A 9 0.04 3.02 -16.12
N THR A 10 -0.45 4.20 -16.50
CA THR A 10 0.08 5.44 -15.95
C THR A 10 -0.33 5.60 -14.48
N ARG A 11 0.35 6.49 -13.77
CA ARG A 11 0.04 6.86 -12.39
C ARG A 11 -1.42 7.29 -12.24
N GLU A 12 -1.88 8.18 -13.12
CA GLU A 12 -3.26 8.67 -13.18
C GLU A 12 -4.29 7.56 -13.45
N GLN A 13 -3.98 6.66 -14.38
CA GLN A 13 -4.85 5.52 -14.67
C GLN A 13 -4.96 4.57 -13.47
N SER A 14 -3.87 4.35 -12.76
CA SER A 14 -3.83 3.47 -11.59
C SER A 14 -4.60 4.07 -10.41
N ILE A 15 -4.47 5.38 -10.18
CA ILE A 15 -5.26 6.13 -9.20
C ILE A 15 -6.75 6.05 -9.55
N ALA A 16 -7.14 6.35 -10.79
CA ALA A 16 -8.55 6.36 -11.20
C ALA A 16 -9.20 4.98 -11.08
N GLU A 17 -8.45 3.91 -11.37
CA GLU A 17 -8.95 2.54 -11.21
C GLU A 17 -9.12 2.15 -9.74
N PHE A 18 -8.18 2.50 -8.87
CA PHE A 18 -8.32 2.25 -7.44
C PHE A 18 -9.44 3.08 -6.81
N ASP A 19 -9.60 4.34 -7.22
CA ASP A 19 -10.70 5.23 -6.83
C ASP A 19 -12.06 4.60 -7.21
N ALA A 20 -12.17 4.10 -8.44
CA ALA A 20 -13.38 3.40 -8.89
C ALA A 20 -13.67 2.12 -8.08
N ARG A 21 -12.65 1.33 -7.73
CA ARG A 21 -12.80 0.08 -6.95
C ARG A 21 -13.15 0.33 -5.48
N THR A 22 -12.74 1.46 -4.93
CA THR A 22 -12.96 1.81 -3.52
C THR A 22 -14.17 2.72 -3.31
N LYS A 23 -14.91 3.04 -4.38
CA LYS A 23 -16.10 3.89 -4.33
C LYS A 23 -17.14 3.45 -3.28
N THR A 24 -17.34 2.15 -3.11
CA THR A 24 -18.26 1.61 -2.08
C THR A 24 -17.74 1.91 -0.67
N ILE A 25 -16.44 1.76 -0.43
CA ILE A 25 -15.81 2.07 0.86
C ILE A 25 -15.94 3.58 1.16
N GLN A 26 -15.75 4.42 0.14
CA GLN A 26 -15.94 5.87 0.25
C GLN A 26 -17.39 6.26 0.56
N GLN A 27 -18.38 5.50 0.07
CA GLN A 27 -19.79 5.70 0.40
C GLN A 27 -20.11 5.29 1.84
N ASP A 28 -19.46 4.24 2.36
CA ASP A 28 -19.65 3.73 3.71
C ASP A 28 -18.98 4.63 4.78
N HIS A 29 -17.89 5.33 4.43
CA HIS A 29 -17.26 6.34 5.28
C HIS A 29 -17.10 7.69 4.55
N PRO A 30 -18.20 8.45 4.39
CA PRO A 30 -18.19 9.72 3.65
C PRO A 30 -17.40 10.84 4.35
N ASP A 31 -17.07 10.65 5.62
CA ASP A 31 -16.27 11.55 6.45
C ASP A 31 -14.76 11.44 6.19
N VAL A 32 -14.32 10.40 5.50
CA VAL A 32 -12.92 10.13 5.19
C VAL A 32 -12.68 10.33 3.70
N ASP A 33 -11.76 11.21 3.31
CA ASP A 33 -11.33 11.35 1.90
C ASP A 33 -10.31 10.25 1.54
N PHE A 34 -10.79 9.02 1.29
CA PHE A 34 -9.91 7.88 1.02
C PHE A 34 -9.02 8.10 -0.20
N LYS A 35 -9.51 8.83 -1.20
CA LYS A 35 -8.76 9.12 -2.41
C LYS A 35 -7.49 9.88 -2.07
N SER A 36 -7.62 11.04 -1.45
CA SER A 36 -6.47 11.90 -1.15
C SER A 36 -5.63 11.37 0.01
N THR A 37 -6.24 10.66 0.98
CA THR A 37 -5.51 10.22 2.18
C THR A 37 -4.86 8.85 2.06
N VAL A 38 -5.36 7.97 1.18
CA VAL A 38 -4.88 6.58 1.07
C VAL A 38 -4.47 6.24 -0.36
N ILE A 39 -5.35 6.44 -1.33
CA ILE A 39 -5.15 5.95 -2.70
C ILE A 39 -4.02 6.69 -3.40
N GLU A 40 -4.10 8.01 -3.47
CA GLU A 40 -3.10 8.82 -4.14
C GLU A 40 -1.70 8.68 -3.52
N PRO A 41 -1.52 8.78 -2.18
CA PRO A 41 -0.23 8.56 -1.55
C PRO A 41 0.34 7.17 -1.86
N THR A 42 -0.48 6.12 -1.78
CA THR A 42 -0.03 4.74 -2.00
C THR A 42 0.37 4.50 -3.46
N MET A 43 -0.43 4.99 -4.43
CA MET A 43 -0.08 4.87 -5.84
C MET A 43 1.17 5.67 -6.18
N ASN A 44 1.27 6.92 -5.70
CA ASN A 44 2.45 7.76 -5.92
C ASN A 44 3.70 7.07 -5.38
N LEU A 45 3.66 6.54 -4.16
CA LEU A 45 4.77 5.80 -3.57
C LEU A 45 5.18 4.60 -4.45
N MET A 46 4.25 3.79 -4.95
CA MET A 46 4.59 2.64 -5.81
C MET A 46 5.29 3.06 -7.10
N PHE A 47 4.83 4.12 -7.75
CA PHE A 47 5.50 4.65 -8.95
C PHE A 47 6.86 5.25 -8.61
N ASP A 48 6.95 6.04 -7.55
CA ASP A 48 8.19 6.67 -7.12
C ASP A 48 9.24 5.61 -6.74
N ILE A 49 8.85 4.51 -6.08
CA ILE A 49 9.72 3.34 -5.85
C ILE A 49 10.21 2.75 -7.18
N LYS A 50 9.30 2.49 -8.12
CA LYS A 50 9.64 1.89 -9.41
C LYS A 50 10.56 2.77 -10.26
N GLU A 51 10.39 4.08 -10.19
CA GLU A 51 11.20 5.06 -10.92
C GLU A 51 12.60 5.24 -10.30
N ASN A 52 12.73 5.06 -8.99
CA ASN A 52 13.97 5.32 -8.25
C ASN A 52 14.82 4.06 -7.98
N LEU A 53 14.20 2.91 -7.74
CA LEU A 53 14.91 1.67 -7.42
C LEU A 53 15.28 0.92 -8.70
N LYS A 54 16.45 0.28 -8.66
CA LYS A 54 16.83 -0.73 -9.66
C LYS A 54 15.91 -1.92 -9.56
N GLU A 55 15.69 -2.62 -10.67
CA GLU A 55 14.79 -3.78 -10.74
C GLU A 55 15.04 -4.82 -9.63
N ASP A 56 16.29 -5.26 -9.44
CA ASP A 56 16.64 -6.23 -8.39
C ASP A 56 16.28 -5.75 -6.96
N ASP A 57 16.43 -4.46 -6.69
CA ASP A 57 16.15 -3.88 -5.36
C ASP A 57 14.66 -3.61 -5.19
N ARG A 58 13.98 -3.21 -6.27
CA ARG A 58 12.52 -3.07 -6.34
C ARG A 58 11.85 -4.42 -6.04
N GLU A 59 12.26 -5.49 -6.71
CA GLU A 59 11.68 -6.82 -6.51
C GLU A 59 11.87 -7.31 -5.06
N LYS A 60 13.03 -7.06 -4.46
CA LYS A 60 13.27 -7.39 -3.04
C LYS A 60 12.41 -6.55 -2.12
N HIS A 61 12.27 -5.26 -2.38
CA HIS A 61 11.39 -4.37 -1.62
C HIS A 61 9.94 -4.85 -1.69
N GLU A 62 9.40 -5.09 -2.89
CA GLU A 62 8.04 -5.57 -3.12
C GLU A 62 7.78 -6.93 -2.47
N LYS A 63 8.77 -7.84 -2.51
CA LYS A 63 8.71 -9.12 -1.81
C LYS A 63 8.60 -8.95 -0.30
N LEU A 64 9.34 -8.02 0.29
CA LEU A 64 9.26 -7.73 1.73
C LEU A 64 7.90 -7.14 2.12
N ILE A 65 7.35 -6.23 1.32
CA ILE A 65 6.00 -5.71 1.52
C ILE A 65 4.95 -6.83 1.42
N THR A 66 5.08 -7.72 0.43
CA THR A 66 4.21 -8.89 0.31
C THR A 66 4.30 -9.80 1.53
N LEU A 67 5.51 -10.07 2.02
CA LEU A 67 5.71 -10.87 3.23
C LEU A 67 5.12 -10.19 4.47
N MET A 68 5.24 -8.87 4.60
CA MET A 68 4.59 -8.10 5.66
C MET A 68 3.06 -8.32 5.62
N LEU A 69 2.43 -8.15 4.46
CA LEU A 69 0.98 -8.31 4.28
C LEU A 69 0.50 -9.75 4.59
N GLN A 70 1.29 -10.75 4.21
CA GLN A 70 0.98 -12.16 4.45
C GLN A 70 1.17 -12.61 5.91
N ASN A 71 1.96 -11.87 6.69
CA ASN A 71 2.29 -12.22 8.08
C ASN A 71 1.65 -11.26 9.08
N THR A 72 0.57 -10.55 8.71
CA THR A 72 -0.13 -9.60 9.61
C THR A 72 -0.68 -10.22 10.90
N THR A 73 -0.83 -11.55 10.96
CA THR A 73 -1.17 -12.29 12.21
C THR A 73 -0.05 -12.30 13.24
N ASP A 74 1.19 -12.03 12.82
CA ASP A 74 2.39 -11.94 13.65
C ASP A 74 2.98 -10.53 13.50
N PRO A 75 2.55 -9.56 14.35
CA PRO A 75 2.93 -8.17 14.20
C PRO A 75 4.44 -7.93 14.26
N GLU A 76 5.18 -8.67 15.10
CA GLU A 76 6.64 -8.52 15.22
C GLU A 76 7.34 -8.93 13.92
N LYS A 77 6.91 -10.05 13.34
CA LYS A 77 7.46 -10.55 12.08
C LYS A 77 7.10 -9.65 10.90
N ALA A 78 5.84 -9.20 10.82
CA ALA A 78 5.41 -8.25 9.80
C ALA A 78 6.13 -6.91 9.91
N GLU A 79 6.33 -6.40 11.13
CA GLU A 79 7.08 -5.17 11.39
C GLU A 79 8.53 -5.30 10.95
N LYS A 80 9.18 -6.44 11.22
CA LYS A 80 10.54 -6.71 10.73
C LYS A 80 10.62 -6.61 9.20
N TYR A 81 9.67 -7.21 8.47
CA TYR A 81 9.63 -7.11 7.01
C TYR A 81 9.43 -5.68 6.52
N LEU A 82 8.58 -4.89 7.20
CA LEU A 82 8.39 -3.48 6.88
C LEU A 82 9.69 -2.67 7.04
N TRP A 83 10.40 -2.85 8.15
CA TRP A 83 11.67 -2.17 8.41
C TRP A 83 12.77 -2.58 7.42
N GLU A 84 12.80 -3.85 7.03
CA GLU A 84 13.70 -4.34 5.98
C GLU A 84 13.35 -3.72 4.61
N ALA A 85 12.06 -3.62 4.26
CA ALA A 85 11.62 -2.98 3.02
C ALA A 85 12.03 -1.49 2.98
N ARG A 86 11.87 -0.80 4.12
CA ARG A 86 12.28 0.60 4.29
C ARG A 86 13.77 0.82 4.06
N ASN A 87 14.64 -0.15 4.37
CA ASN A 87 16.09 0.01 4.19
C ASN A 87 16.49 0.22 2.73
N TYR A 88 15.77 -0.36 1.76
CA TYR A 88 16.01 -0.15 0.34
C TYR A 88 15.72 1.29 -0.11
N LEU A 89 14.90 2.03 0.65
CA LEU A 89 14.52 3.40 0.34
C LEU A 89 15.48 4.43 0.95
N LYS A 90 16.40 4.02 1.85
CA LYS A 90 17.37 4.93 2.50
C LYS A 90 18.18 5.82 1.54
N PRO A 91 18.63 5.33 0.35
CA PRO A 91 19.32 6.18 -0.62
C PRO A 91 18.40 7.22 -1.32
N HIS A 92 17.08 7.09 -1.17
CA HIS A 92 16.06 7.90 -1.85
C HIS A 92 15.20 8.64 -0.81
N PRO A 93 15.68 9.76 -0.24
CA PRO A 93 15.08 10.40 0.93
C PRO A 93 13.64 10.86 0.73
N GLU A 94 13.26 11.27 -0.48
CA GLU A 94 11.89 11.70 -0.80
C GLU A 94 10.92 10.51 -0.78
N VAL A 95 11.31 9.39 -1.41
CA VAL A 95 10.54 8.14 -1.42
C VAL A 95 10.45 7.53 -0.02
N LEU A 96 11.56 7.57 0.73
CA LEU A 96 11.59 7.15 2.13
C LEU A 96 10.61 7.95 2.99
N LYS A 97 10.58 9.27 2.80
CA LYS A 97 9.66 10.13 3.56
C LYS A 97 8.21 9.77 3.27
N GLN A 98 7.83 9.59 2.00
CA GLN A 98 6.49 9.16 1.62
C GLN A 98 6.14 7.81 2.25
N PHE A 99 7.07 6.86 2.23
CA PHE A 99 6.90 5.56 2.87
C PHE A 99 6.63 5.70 4.38
N ASP A 100 7.42 6.52 5.06
CA ASP A 100 7.26 6.77 6.50
C ASP A 100 5.93 7.47 6.81
N ASP A 101 5.54 8.45 6.00
CA ASP A 101 4.28 9.19 6.14
C ASP A 101 3.05 8.28 5.95
N ILE A 102 3.17 7.22 5.13
CA ILE A 102 2.09 6.24 4.91
C ILE A 102 2.06 5.18 6.01
N TYR A 103 3.18 4.54 6.32
CA TYR A 103 3.21 3.35 7.17
C TYR A 103 3.51 3.63 8.65
N ILE A 104 4.29 4.67 8.95
CA ILE A 104 4.81 4.94 10.31
C ILE A 104 4.04 6.11 10.95
N ASN A 105 3.47 7.02 10.16
CA ASN A 105 2.55 8.12 10.50
C ASN A 105 2.26 8.39 12.00
N LYS A 106 3.29 8.78 12.75
CA LYS A 106 3.27 9.12 14.20
C LYS A 106 2.61 8.07 15.13
N ARG A 107 2.37 6.85 14.65
CA ARG A 107 1.72 5.76 15.40
C ARG A 107 2.62 4.53 15.41
N PRO A 108 2.54 3.65 16.42
CA PRO A 108 3.32 2.43 16.43
C PRO A 108 3.02 1.57 15.20
N VAL A 109 4.08 1.03 14.57
CA VAL A 109 3.96 0.17 13.37
C VAL A 109 3.12 -1.07 13.67
N SER A 110 3.28 -1.65 14.86
CA SER A 110 2.45 -2.76 15.33
C SER A 110 0.94 -2.46 15.29
N VAL A 111 0.53 -1.25 15.68
CA VAL A 111 -0.88 -0.82 15.63
C VAL A 111 -1.37 -0.74 14.18
N MET A 112 -0.54 -0.20 13.27
CA MET A 112 -0.86 -0.17 11.84
C MET A 112 -1.02 -1.60 11.28
N ILE A 113 -0.14 -2.53 11.63
CA ILE A 113 -0.20 -3.92 11.18
C ILE A 113 -1.44 -4.63 11.69
N SER A 114 -1.81 -4.43 12.96
CA SER A 114 -3.06 -5.00 13.50
C SER A 114 -4.30 -4.46 12.78
N GLN A 115 -4.36 -3.15 12.52
CA GLN A 115 -5.46 -2.57 11.75
C GLN A 115 -5.52 -3.11 10.32
N LEU A 116 -4.37 -3.34 9.71
CA LEU A 116 -4.28 -3.93 8.39
C LEU A 116 -4.73 -5.40 8.40
N HIS A 117 -4.38 -6.16 9.44
CA HIS A 117 -4.87 -7.51 9.65
C HIS A 117 -6.40 -7.54 9.70
N ASP A 118 -7.00 -6.66 10.51
CA ASP A 118 -8.44 -6.55 10.65
C ASP A 118 -9.09 -6.14 9.33
N ALA A 119 -8.52 -5.18 8.59
CA ALA A 119 -9.06 -4.75 7.30
C ALA A 119 -8.98 -5.84 6.22
N ILE A 120 -7.90 -6.63 6.17
CA ILE A 120 -7.73 -7.73 5.20
C ILE A 120 -8.70 -8.88 5.52
N ASN A 121 -8.95 -9.16 6.80
CA ASN A 121 -9.76 -10.29 7.25
C ASN A 121 -11.21 -9.90 7.59
N ALA A 122 -11.55 -8.62 7.51
CA ALA A 122 -12.92 -8.16 7.64
C ALA A 122 -13.76 -8.85 6.57
N LYS A 123 -14.70 -9.69 7.01
CA LYS A 123 -15.76 -10.17 6.12
C LYS A 123 -16.55 -8.93 5.67
N PRO A 124 -16.94 -8.83 4.38
CA PRO A 124 -17.87 -7.80 3.97
C PRO A 124 -19.10 -7.91 4.87
N SER A 125 -19.40 -6.84 5.61
CA SER A 125 -20.57 -6.83 6.46
C SER A 125 -21.80 -7.03 5.57
N PRO A 126 -22.73 -7.95 5.92
CA PRO A 126 -23.98 -8.06 5.19
C PRO A 126 -24.69 -6.71 5.28
N LEU A 127 -24.98 -6.13 4.12
CA LEU A 127 -25.80 -4.95 3.92
C LEU A 127 -26.99 -5.01 4.89
N LYS A 128 -27.11 -4.05 5.80
CA LYS A 128 -28.40 -3.81 6.44
C LYS A 128 -29.29 -3.18 5.38
N GLU A 129 -30.13 -4.00 4.76
CA GLU A 129 -31.32 -3.54 4.06
C GLU A 129 -32.17 -2.76 5.07
N THR A 130 -32.34 -1.46 4.83
CA THR A 130 -33.39 -0.62 5.44
C THR A 130 -34.32 -0.14 4.35
#